data_AF-T1IJ32-F1
#
_entry.id   AF-T1IJ32-F1
#
_cell.length_a   1.000
_cell.length_b   1.000
_cell.length_c   1.000
_cell.angle_alpha   90.00
_cell.angle_beta   90.00
_cell.angle_gamma   90.00
#
_symmetry.space_group_name_H-M   'P 1'
#
loop_
_entity.id
_entity.type
_entity.pdbx_description
1 polymer ?
#
loop_
_entity_poly.entity_id
_entity_poly.type
_entity_poly.pdbx_seq_one_letter_code
_entity_poly.pdbx_strand_id
1 'polypeptide(L)'
;PAVYNEENCLKEGGVCGQVEFCPKKDRKPGLCPLQQSGGVDCCATNPTDPNSTKCGRHGGECSTLNCGKSIEKGSVCPPGEKCCIWL
;
A
#
# COMPACT_ATOMS: atom_id res chain seq x y z
N PRO A 1 6.44 -5.91 12.61
CA PRO A 1 5.11 -5.99 13.24
C PRO A 1 4.03 -6.08 12.17
N ALA A 2 3.07 -7.01 12.30
CA ALA A 2 1.91 -7.03 11.42
C ALA A 2 0.96 -5.90 11.82
N VAL A 3 0.52 -5.10 10.84
CA VAL A 3 -0.49 -4.05 11.04
C VAL A 3 -1.86 -4.66 10.79
N TYR A 4 -2.82 -4.40 11.68
CA TYR A 4 -4.20 -4.87 11.54
C TYR A 4 -5.20 -3.70 11.66
N ASN A 5 -6.38 -3.86 11.10
CA ASN A 5 -7.41 -2.82 11.15
C ASN A 5 -8.15 -2.84 12.49
N GLU A 6 -8.33 -1.66 13.07
CA GLU A 6 -9.09 -1.45 14.29
C GLU A 6 -10.48 -0.90 13.97
N GLU A 7 -11.48 -1.25 14.79
CA GLU A 7 -12.89 -0.93 14.53
C GLU A 7 -13.14 0.57 14.39
N ASN A 8 -12.48 1.39 15.20
CA ASN A 8 -12.63 2.85 15.18
C ASN A 8 -12.19 3.46 13.83
N CYS A 9 -11.10 2.96 13.25
CA CYS A 9 -10.62 3.40 11.95
C CYS A 9 -11.53 2.92 10.81
N LEU A 10 -12.02 1.67 10.89
CA LEU A 10 -12.94 1.11 9.90
C LEU A 10 -14.29 1.85 9.84
N LYS A 11 -14.84 2.23 11.00
CA LYS A 11 -16.08 3.04 11.07
C LYS A 11 -15.96 4.38 10.36
N GLU A 12 -14.75 4.93 10.34
CA GLU A 12 -14.40 6.19 9.69
C GLU A 12 -14.06 6.04 8.19
N GLY A 13 -14.21 4.82 7.65
CA GLY A 13 -13.90 4.48 6.27
C GLY A 13 -12.40 4.37 5.95
N GLY A 14 -11.55 4.33 6.98
CA GLY A 14 -10.10 4.24 6.84
C GLY A 14 -9.55 2.84 7.11
N VAL A 15 -8.23 2.71 7.01
CA VAL A 15 -7.48 1.50 7.39
C VAL A 15 -6.25 1.87 8.21
N CYS A 16 -5.85 0.99 9.13
CA CYS A 16 -4.65 1.20 9.93
C CYS A 16 -3.41 0.92 9.09
N GLY A 17 -2.49 1.87 9.04
CA GLY A 17 -1.24 1.78 8.29
C GLY A 17 -0.10 2.45 9.04
N GLN A 18 1.15 2.16 8.66
CA GLN A 18 2.25 2.93 9.24
C GLN A 18 2.15 4.39 8.81
N VAL A 19 2.40 5.29 9.75
CA VAL A 19 2.33 6.73 9.54
C VAL A 19 3.20 7.16 8.38
N GLU A 20 4.36 6.54 8.17
CA GLU A 20 5.27 6.85 7.06
C GLU A 20 4.65 6.64 5.68
N PHE A 21 3.73 5.68 5.52
CA PHE A 21 3.03 5.38 4.27
C PHE A 21 1.70 6.11 4.14
N CYS A 22 1.35 6.90 5.15
CA CYS A 22 0.11 7.64 5.22
C CYS A 22 0.37 9.14 4.98
N PRO A 23 -0.16 9.74 3.91
CA PRO A 23 -0.03 11.18 3.69
C PRO A 23 -0.63 11.94 4.88
N LYS A 24 0.03 13.00 5.37
CA LYS A 24 -0.45 13.75 6.55
C LYS A 24 -1.90 14.25 6.41
N LYS A 25 -2.33 14.57 5.18
CA LYS A 25 -3.69 15.03 4.87
C LYS A 25 -4.77 13.93 5.01
N ASP A 26 -4.35 12.67 4.95
CA ASP A 26 -5.22 11.50 5.00
C ASP A 26 -5.13 10.78 6.36
N ARG A 27 -4.33 11.30 7.31
CA ARG A 27 -4.20 10.73 8.66
C ARG A 27 -5.36 11.15 9.55
N LYS A 28 -5.93 10.19 10.27
CA LYS A 28 -6.92 10.38 11.32
C LYS A 28 -6.35 9.86 12.66
N PRO A 29 -5.60 10.70 13.40
CA PRO A 29 -4.86 10.28 14.58
C PRO A 29 -5.74 9.69 15.68
N GLY A 30 -5.26 8.61 16.30
CA GLY A 30 -5.88 8.01 17.49
C GLY A 30 -6.99 7.00 17.22
N LEU A 31 -7.23 6.65 15.96
CA LEU A 31 -8.21 5.62 15.58
C LEU A 31 -7.61 4.21 15.49
N CYS A 32 -6.29 4.07 15.61
CA CYS A 32 -5.56 2.80 15.77
C CYS A 32 -4.75 2.79 17.09
N PRO A 33 -5.39 3.01 18.26
CA PRO A 33 -4.69 3.21 19.53
C PRO A 33 -3.86 2.00 19.98
N LEU A 34 -4.25 0.77 19.64
CA LEU A 34 -3.53 -0.43 20.06
C LEU A 34 -2.15 -0.55 19.40
N GLN A 35 -1.97 0.10 18.26
CA GLN A 35 -0.76 0.01 17.44
C GLN A 35 -0.02 1.35 17.32
N GLN A 36 -0.51 2.38 17.99
CA GLN A 36 -0.02 3.76 17.88
C GLN A 36 1.44 3.90 18.34
N SER A 37 1.83 3.16 19.40
CA SER A 37 3.22 3.07 19.86
C SER A 37 4.18 2.46 18.83
N GLY A 38 3.65 1.72 17.85
CA GLY A 38 4.40 1.14 16.73
C GLY A 38 4.46 2.03 15.49
N GLY A 39 4.04 3.30 15.59
CA GLY A 39 3.98 4.22 14.46
C GLY A 39 2.87 3.87 13.47
N VAL A 40 1.79 3.24 13.93
CA VAL A 40 0.59 2.96 13.12
C VAL A 40 -0.47 4.02 13.41
N ASP A 41 -1.17 4.45 12.37
CA ASP A 41 -2.28 5.38 12.49
C ASP A 41 -3.35 5.10 11.43
N CYS A 42 -4.51 5.71 11.56
CA CYS A 42 -5.60 5.50 10.62
C CYS A 42 -5.43 6.38 9.38
N CYS A 43 -5.56 5.76 8.21
CA CYS A 43 -5.46 6.39 6.91
C CYS A 43 -6.82 6.38 6.22
N ALA A 44 -7.31 7.56 5.84
CA ALA A 44 -8.58 7.74 5.11
C ALA A 44 -8.56 7.13 3.71
N THR A 45 -7.38 6.97 3.12
CA THR A 45 -7.15 6.21 1.89
C THR A 45 -6.27 5.02 2.20
N ASN A 46 -6.43 3.93 1.44
CA ASN A 46 -5.61 2.73 1.58
C ASN A 46 -4.14 3.16 1.51
N PRO A 47 -3.35 3.04 2.60
CA PRO A 47 -1.98 3.53 2.68
C PRO A 47 -1.26 2.86 1.53
N THR A 48 -0.88 3.67 0.56
CA THR A 48 -0.15 3.18 -0.59
C THR A 48 1.26 2.97 -0.07
N ASP A 49 1.47 1.84 0.60
CA ASP A 49 2.80 1.36 0.90
C ASP A 49 3.57 1.40 -0.44
N PRO A 50 4.64 2.19 -0.56
CA PRO A 50 5.41 2.24 -1.80
C PRO A 50 5.98 0.85 -2.14
N ASN A 51 6.05 -0.07 -1.17
CA ASN A 51 6.33 -1.47 -1.46
C ASN A 51 5.11 -2.26 -1.93
N SER A 52 3.87 -1.89 -1.61
CA SER A 52 2.67 -2.51 -2.17
C SER A 52 2.47 -2.13 -3.62
N THR A 53 3.07 -1.04 -4.09
CA THR A 53 3.16 -0.77 -5.53
C THR A 53 4.27 -1.56 -6.22
N LYS A 54 5.10 -2.36 -5.54
CA LYS A 54 6.12 -3.15 -6.25
C LYS A 54 5.45 -4.31 -7.00
N CYS A 55 5.84 -4.47 -8.25
CA CYS A 55 5.31 -5.51 -9.13
C CYS A 55 5.31 -6.92 -8.49
N GLY A 56 6.37 -7.26 -7.75
CA GLY A 56 6.50 -8.55 -7.05
C GLY A 56 5.44 -8.83 -6.00
N ARG A 57 4.83 -7.81 -5.38
CA ARG A 57 3.76 -7.97 -4.38
C ARG A 57 2.42 -8.37 -5.01
N HIS A 58 2.26 -8.13 -6.30
CA HIS A 58 1.08 -8.52 -7.08
C HIS A 58 1.30 -9.78 -7.93
N GLY A 59 2.40 -10.50 -7.69
CA GLY A 59 2.74 -11.70 -8.44
C GLY A 59 3.32 -11.41 -9.83
N GLY A 60 3.85 -10.20 -10.05
CA GLY A 60 4.51 -9.83 -11.30
C GLY A 60 6.02 -9.63 -11.18
N GLU A 61 6.67 -9.46 -12.32
CA GLU A 61 8.09 -9.11 -12.45
C GLU A 61 8.26 -7.84 -13.30
N CYS A 62 9.18 -6.96 -12.90
CA CYS A 62 9.54 -5.81 -13.72
C CYS A 62 10.36 -6.28 -14.92
N SER A 63 9.92 -5.96 -16.13
CA SER A 63 10.60 -6.36 -17.36
C SER A 63 10.63 -5.22 -18.37
N THR A 64 11.70 -5.16 -19.16
CA THR A 64 11.83 -4.26 -20.31
C THR A 64 11.08 -4.77 -21.55
N LEU A 65 10.64 -6.04 -21.53
CA LEU A 65 9.96 -6.69 -22.64
C LEU A 65 8.45 -6.41 -22.62
N ASN A 66 7.79 -6.50 -23.78
CA ASN A 66 6.34 -6.39 -23.85
C ASN A 66 5.67 -7.60 -23.17
N CYS A 67 5.06 -7.36 -22.00
CA CYS A 67 4.25 -8.34 -21.29
C CYS A 67 3.09 -8.79 -22.20
N GLY A 68 2.99 -10.07 -22.51
CA GLY A 68 2.01 -10.57 -23.50
C GLY A 68 0.55 -10.55 -23.04
N LYS A 69 0.26 -10.49 -21.73
CA LYS A 69 -1.13 -10.64 -21.24
C LYS A 69 -1.58 -9.70 -20.12
N SER A 70 -0.68 -9.09 -19.33
CA SER A 70 -1.12 -8.19 -18.25
C SER A 70 -0.03 -7.22 -17.81
N ILE A 71 -0.33 -5.92 -17.89
CA ILE A 71 0.45 -4.85 -17.26
C ILE A 71 -0.36 -4.38 -16.06
N GLU A 72 0.22 -4.41 -14.87
CA GLU A 72 -0.42 -3.78 -13.73
C GLU A 72 -0.18 -2.27 -13.73
N LYS A 73 -1.28 -1.52 -13.74
CA LYS A 73 -1.25 -0.05 -13.73
C LYS A 73 -1.07 0.42 -12.28
N GLY A 74 -0.05 1.21 -12.02
CA GLY A 74 0.26 1.73 -10.67
C GLY A 74 1.40 0.99 -9.97
N SER A 75 1.98 -0.03 -10.60
CA SER A 75 3.19 -0.69 -10.11
C SER A 75 4.46 0.14 -10.36
N VAL A 76 5.37 0.18 -9.37
CA VAL A 76 6.66 0.85 -9.41
C VAL A 76 7.73 -0.13 -9.90
N CYS A 77 8.28 0.17 -11.08
CA CYS A 77 9.43 -0.50 -11.68
C CYS A 77 10.53 0.53 -12.01
N PRO A 78 11.80 0.09 -12.19
CA PRO A 78 12.87 0.91 -12.73
C PRO A 78 12.45 1.66 -14.02
N PRO A 79 13.03 2.84 -14.30
CA PRO A 79 12.72 3.58 -15.51
C PRO A 79 13.05 2.74 -16.76
N GLY A 80 12.05 2.56 -17.62
CA GLY A 80 12.15 1.72 -18.84
C GLY A 80 11.56 0.31 -18.68
N GLU A 81 11.17 -0.08 -17.47
CA GLU A 81 10.52 -1.36 -17.20
C GLU A 81 9.02 -1.21 -16.94
N LYS A 82 8.28 -2.27 -17.23
CA LYS A 82 6.84 -2.40 -16.95
C LYS A 82 6.62 -3.60 -16.03
N CYS A 83 5.62 -3.50 -15.17
CA CYS A 83 5.23 -4.62 -14.33
C CYS A 83 4.46 -5.66 -15.15
N CYS A 84 5.06 -6.84 -15.36
CA CYS A 84 4.45 -7.96 -16.08
C CYS A 84 3.91 -9.00 -15.11
N ILE A 85 2.61 -9.31 -15.20
CA ILE A 85 1.99 -10.42 -14.47
C ILE A 85 1.73 -11.56 -15.46
N TRP A 86 2.34 -12.71 -15.21
CA TRP A 86 2.17 -13.94 -15.99
C TRP A 86 1.10 -14.81 -15.30
N LEU A 87 -0.15 -14.69 -15.77
CA LEU A 87 -1.28 -15.53 -15.37
C LEU A 87 -1.24 -16.89 -16.07
#